data_AF-A0AAU5LM31-F1
#
_entry.id   AF-A0AAU5LM31-F1
#
_cell.length_a   1.000
_cell.length_b   1.000
_cell.length_c   1.000
_cell.angle_alpha   90.00
_cell.angle_beta   90.00
_cell.angle_gamma   90.00
#
_symmetry.space_group_name_H-M   'P 1'
#
loop_
_entity.id
_entity.type
_entity.pdbx_description
1 polymer ?
#
loop_
_entity_poly.entity_id
_entity_poly.type
_entity_poly.pdbx_seq_one_letter_code
_entity_poly.pdbx_strand_id
1 'polypeptide(L)'
;MTPRLSRKGTAGLAMARTPLGACALVLLLLMVALAIFAPLLWGDRAAAIDTDAIQQGPSGEHLLGTDALGRDIFYRVLVASRLSLGLALIATLIGVVVGTLLGTAPSVLPRRSGRLVTAAVNIAVAFPGLLLALFFAVIFGVGTTGAMLAIGLATAPGFARLTQTLSASVAGLDYVAAARIAGVSRFRILVRHVLPNIGEPLVVNATIGAGGSLLAFAGLSFLGIGVQAPSYDWGRLLGEGLNRIYTNPAAALGPGVAVVAAGLAFNLFGETLAAVVGQRTPTPRAGALPAAPQPVADRETDEVVLGVDDLRVSFPSAAGWTTPVRGVTFSVHAGEAVGVVGESGSGKSLTALAVSRLIETPGVVSAGRLDFAGVPLLTTPERELRSLLGTSLAMVFQDPATSFNPTRRMGRQLAEVAEQHQGLSRGKAFALAVRKLQAVRVPAASRRAHQYPHEFSGGMRQRAMIGMGLMGTPKLVIADEPTTALDVTVQRQVLRLLAQVRRDTQAAIMLISHDITIVSQTCDRVLVMYAGRIVEDVPVHRLHTGARHPYTRALLDVVPDLETDRNQPLGVIPGRPPEPGHIPDGCAFAARCAFASEQCRSEDPELLQVGSHRVACWHPLAEDVGERAIAVGGAR
;
A
#
# COMPACT_ATOMS: atom_id res chain seq x y z
N MET A 1 -1.33 34.34 5.93
CA MET A 1 -1.81 34.32 4.53
C MET A 1 -3.00 33.38 4.44
N THR A 2 -4.12 33.90 3.96
CA THR A 2 -5.46 33.27 3.92
C THR A 2 -5.52 32.03 3.01
N PRO A 3 -6.45 31.08 3.29
CA PRO A 3 -6.46 29.77 2.67
C PRO A 3 -7.12 29.83 1.28
N ARG A 4 -6.37 29.48 0.22
CA ARG A 4 -6.98 29.28 -1.10
C ARG A 4 -7.60 27.89 -1.19
N LEU A 5 -8.93 27.89 -1.11
CA LEU A 5 -9.83 26.92 -1.73
C LEU A 5 -9.48 26.79 -3.23
N SER A 6 -9.00 25.62 -3.67
CA SER A 6 -9.28 25.05 -5.01
C SER A 6 -8.53 23.72 -5.15
N ARG A 7 -9.23 22.60 -4.88
CA ARG A 7 -8.72 21.24 -5.09
C ARG A 7 -9.46 20.47 -6.18
N LYS A 8 -10.37 21.13 -6.91
CA LYS A 8 -11.12 20.50 -8.01
C LYS A 8 -10.38 20.52 -9.36
N GLY A 9 -9.37 21.39 -9.54
CA GLY A 9 -8.64 21.52 -10.82
C GLY A 9 -7.51 20.49 -11.07
N THR A 10 -7.05 19.77 -10.05
CA THR A 10 -5.86 18.90 -10.19
C THR A 10 -6.16 17.50 -10.73
N ALA A 11 -7.40 17.01 -10.61
CA ALA A 11 -7.78 15.69 -11.12
C ALA A 11 -7.85 15.68 -12.65
N GLY A 12 -8.47 16.70 -13.27
CA GLY A 12 -8.52 16.85 -14.72
C GLY A 12 -7.14 16.99 -15.35
N LEU A 13 -6.25 17.77 -14.74
CA LEU A 13 -4.85 17.89 -15.18
C LEU A 13 -4.05 16.60 -15.05
N ALA A 14 -4.37 15.74 -14.07
CA ALA A 14 -3.73 14.44 -13.91
C ALA A 14 -4.25 13.41 -14.92
N MET A 15 -5.55 13.41 -15.21
CA MET A 15 -6.17 12.54 -16.23
C MET A 15 -5.65 12.86 -17.64
N ALA A 16 -5.51 14.15 -17.97
CA ALA A 16 -5.01 14.61 -19.27
C ALA A 16 -3.55 14.24 -19.58
N ARG A 17 -2.78 13.73 -18.60
CA ARG A 17 -1.39 13.30 -18.80
C ARG A 17 -1.25 11.94 -19.49
N THR A 18 -2.34 11.18 -19.59
CA THR A 18 -2.37 9.90 -20.30
C THR A 18 -3.13 10.06 -21.61
N PRO A 19 -2.70 9.42 -22.73
CA PRO A 19 -3.39 9.56 -24.01
C PRO A 19 -4.84 9.06 -23.94
N LEU A 20 -5.09 7.98 -23.19
CA LEU A 20 -6.43 7.46 -22.94
C LEU A 20 -7.28 8.43 -22.12
N GLY A 21 -6.72 9.03 -21.06
CA GLY A 21 -7.42 10.00 -20.22
C GLY A 21 -7.70 11.33 -20.92
N ALA A 22 -6.82 11.79 -21.81
CA ALA A 22 -7.06 12.95 -22.66
C ALA A 22 -8.21 12.69 -23.64
N CYS A 23 -8.21 11.53 -24.31
CA CYS A 23 -9.29 11.13 -25.22
C CYS A 23 -10.65 11.02 -24.49
N ALA A 24 -10.68 10.36 -23.34
CA ALA A 24 -11.88 10.23 -22.52
C ALA A 24 -12.43 11.60 -22.08
N LEU A 25 -11.56 12.52 -21.67
CA LEU A 25 -11.94 13.87 -21.25
C LEU A 25 -12.50 14.68 -22.42
N VAL A 26 -11.87 14.61 -23.60
CA VAL A 26 -12.34 15.30 -24.81
C VAL A 26 -13.71 14.78 -25.24
N LEU A 27 -13.90 13.45 -25.27
CA LEU A 27 -15.18 12.83 -25.61
C LEU A 27 -16.28 13.25 -24.63
N LEU A 28 -16.00 13.23 -23.33
CA LEU A 28 -16.97 13.66 -22.32
C LEU A 28 -17.32 15.16 -22.47
N LEU A 29 -16.32 16.02 -22.69
CA LEU A 29 -16.54 17.45 -22.92
C LEU A 29 -17.36 17.71 -24.18
N LEU A 30 -17.10 16.97 -25.26
CA LEU A 30 -17.89 17.05 -26.49
C LEU A 30 -19.35 16.64 -26.26
N MET A 31 -19.59 15.54 -25.54
CA MET A 31 -20.94 15.10 -25.19
C MET A 31 -21.68 16.13 -24.33
N VAL A 32 -21.02 16.71 -23.33
CA VAL A 32 -21.59 17.78 -22.51
C VAL A 32 -21.88 19.03 -23.33
N ALA A 33 -20.96 19.42 -24.23
CA ALA A 33 -21.17 20.54 -25.13
C ALA A 33 -22.37 20.31 -26.05
N LEU A 34 -22.51 19.13 -26.64
CA LEU A 34 -23.68 18.76 -27.44
C LEU A 34 -24.96 18.82 -26.61
N ALA A 35 -24.97 18.26 -25.40
CA ALA A 35 -26.15 18.27 -24.52
C ALA A 35 -26.62 19.69 -24.17
N ILE A 36 -25.70 20.66 -24.07
CA ILE A 36 -26.00 22.05 -23.71
C ILE A 36 -26.36 22.87 -24.96
N PHE A 37 -25.53 22.82 -25.99
CA PHE A 37 -25.61 23.72 -27.14
C PHE A 37 -26.46 23.19 -28.29
N ALA A 38 -26.56 21.87 -28.52
CA ALA A 38 -27.31 21.34 -29.65
C ALA A 38 -28.81 21.72 -29.63
N PRO A 39 -29.52 21.66 -28.49
CA PRO A 39 -30.92 22.10 -28.42
C PRO A 39 -31.09 23.61 -28.65
N LEU A 40 -30.07 24.42 -28.30
CA LEU A 40 -30.11 25.87 -28.49
C LEU A 40 -29.83 26.27 -29.94
N LEU A 41 -28.93 25.56 -30.62
CA LEU A 41 -28.49 25.89 -31.98
C LEU A 41 -29.35 25.22 -33.05
N TRP A 42 -29.84 24.02 -32.79
CA TRP A 42 -30.50 23.17 -33.79
C TRP A 42 -31.88 22.68 -33.38
N GLY A 43 -32.43 23.16 -32.26
CA GLY A 43 -33.77 22.80 -31.81
C GLY A 43 -34.85 23.04 -32.87
N ASP A 44 -34.84 24.22 -33.49
CA ASP A 44 -35.80 24.59 -34.52
C ASP A 44 -35.64 23.74 -35.78
N ARG A 45 -34.40 23.49 -36.23
CA ARG A 45 -34.12 22.64 -37.39
C ARG A 45 -34.49 21.18 -37.15
N ALA A 46 -34.30 20.67 -35.93
CA ALA A 46 -34.69 19.32 -35.56
C ALA A 46 -36.21 19.12 -35.48
N ALA A 47 -36.96 20.19 -35.26
CA ALA A 47 -38.43 20.18 -35.18
C ALA A 47 -39.12 20.55 -36.50
N ALA A 48 -38.40 21.19 -37.43
CA ALA A 48 -38.92 21.64 -38.73
C ALA A 48 -39.42 20.46 -39.57
N ILE A 49 -40.70 20.52 -39.94
CA ILE A 49 -41.38 19.54 -40.80
C ILE A 49 -41.23 20.01 -42.24
N ASP A 50 -40.65 19.16 -43.08
CA ASP A 50 -40.54 19.37 -44.53
C ASP A 50 -41.35 18.28 -45.26
N THR A 51 -42.46 18.68 -45.88
CA THR A 51 -43.35 17.72 -46.56
C THR A 51 -42.78 17.21 -47.88
N ASP A 52 -41.81 17.91 -48.46
CA ASP A 52 -41.21 17.54 -49.74
C ASP A 52 -40.05 16.55 -49.56
N ALA A 53 -39.45 16.54 -48.36
CA ALA A 53 -38.37 15.65 -47.98
C ALA A 53 -38.82 14.49 -47.08
N ILE A 54 -40.04 13.96 -47.21
CA ILE A 54 -40.53 12.86 -46.35
C ILE A 54 -39.79 11.54 -46.62
N GLN A 55 -39.22 10.93 -45.57
CA GLN A 55 -38.47 9.66 -45.64
C GLN A 55 -37.32 9.64 -46.66
N GLN A 56 -36.71 10.79 -46.91
CA GLN A 56 -35.58 10.90 -47.82
C GLN A 56 -34.34 10.19 -47.25
N GLY A 57 -33.59 9.53 -48.14
CA GLY A 57 -32.27 8.98 -47.81
C GLY A 57 -31.22 10.08 -47.59
N PRO A 58 -29.97 9.70 -47.26
CA PRO A 58 -28.89 10.65 -47.08
C PRO A 58 -28.66 11.52 -48.32
N SER A 59 -28.61 12.84 -48.14
CA SER A 59 -28.36 13.82 -49.18
C SER A 59 -27.41 14.91 -48.67
N GLY A 60 -26.96 15.81 -49.56
CA GLY A 60 -26.11 16.95 -49.17
C GLY A 60 -26.81 17.91 -48.18
N GLU A 61 -28.14 17.97 -48.22
CA GLU A 61 -28.95 18.79 -47.31
C GLU A 61 -29.36 18.01 -46.05
N HIS A 62 -29.55 16.69 -46.16
CA HIS A 62 -29.94 15.80 -45.05
C HIS A 62 -28.91 14.69 -44.84
N LEU A 63 -27.88 14.94 -44.05
CA LEU A 63 -26.72 14.04 -43.88
C LEU A 63 -27.07 12.61 -43.44
N LEU A 64 -28.12 12.44 -42.63
CA LEU A 64 -28.63 11.13 -42.19
C LEU A 64 -30.02 10.81 -42.77
N GLY A 65 -30.49 11.63 -43.71
CA GLY A 65 -31.85 11.59 -44.23
C GLY A 65 -32.88 12.18 -43.25
N THR A 66 -34.15 11.92 -43.54
CA THR A 66 -35.29 12.49 -42.82
C THR A 66 -36.26 11.42 -42.30
N ASP A 67 -37.05 11.78 -41.29
CA ASP A 67 -38.00 10.88 -40.66
C ASP A 67 -39.37 10.80 -41.38
N ALA A 68 -40.36 10.17 -40.74
CA ALA A 68 -41.72 10.05 -41.28
C ALA A 68 -42.45 11.39 -41.50
N LEU A 69 -41.98 12.47 -40.87
CA LEU A 69 -42.52 13.83 -40.99
C LEU A 69 -41.55 14.75 -41.75
N GLY A 70 -40.54 14.19 -42.44
CA GLY A 70 -39.53 14.96 -43.16
C GLY A 70 -38.57 15.75 -42.26
N ARG A 71 -38.52 15.46 -40.96
CA ARG A 71 -37.59 16.13 -40.03
C ARG A 71 -36.20 15.53 -40.17
N ASP A 72 -35.19 16.38 -40.15
CA ASP A 72 -33.79 15.99 -40.33
C ASP A 72 -33.27 15.13 -39.16
N ILE A 73 -32.86 13.90 -39.47
CA ILE A 73 -32.43 12.92 -38.47
C ILE A 73 -31.10 13.34 -37.83
N PHE A 74 -30.19 13.98 -38.57
CA PHE A 74 -28.91 14.45 -38.04
C PHE A 74 -29.12 15.48 -36.93
N TYR A 75 -29.94 16.50 -37.17
CA TYR A 75 -30.24 17.48 -36.13
C TYR A 75 -31.02 16.87 -34.96
N ARG A 76 -31.94 15.93 -35.20
CA ARG A 76 -32.64 15.20 -34.13
C ARG A 76 -31.68 14.38 -33.27
N VAL A 77 -30.68 13.71 -33.85
CA VAL A 77 -29.65 12.95 -33.09
C VAL A 77 -28.84 13.89 -32.19
N LEU A 78 -28.44 15.07 -32.70
CA LEU A 78 -27.69 16.04 -31.90
C LEU A 78 -28.52 16.61 -30.76
N VAL A 79 -29.78 16.98 -31.00
CA VAL A 79 -30.70 17.53 -29.98
C VAL A 79 -31.07 16.48 -28.93
N ALA A 80 -31.23 15.22 -29.33
CA ALA A 80 -31.54 14.10 -28.43
C ALA A 80 -30.47 13.87 -27.35
N SER A 81 -29.23 14.33 -27.57
CA SER A 81 -28.13 14.21 -26.60
C SER A 81 -28.49 14.75 -25.21
N ARG A 82 -29.21 15.87 -25.13
CA ARG A 82 -29.62 16.48 -23.86
C ARG A 82 -30.51 15.56 -23.04
N LEU A 83 -31.55 15.03 -23.68
CA LEU A 83 -32.54 14.19 -23.01
C LEU A 83 -31.92 12.83 -22.64
N SER A 84 -31.18 12.20 -23.57
CA SER A 84 -30.52 10.91 -23.34
C SER A 84 -29.50 10.97 -22.21
N LEU A 85 -28.60 11.96 -22.20
CA LEU A 85 -27.58 12.10 -21.15
C LEU A 85 -28.20 12.51 -19.82
N GLY A 86 -29.19 13.41 -19.82
CA GLY A 86 -29.87 13.84 -18.60
C GLY A 86 -30.58 12.69 -17.89
N LEU A 87 -31.33 11.87 -18.63
CA LEU A 87 -32.05 10.73 -18.07
C LEU A 87 -31.11 9.65 -17.54
N ALA A 88 -30.03 9.36 -18.25
CA ALA A 88 -29.00 8.43 -17.79
C ALA A 88 -28.39 8.88 -16.45
N LEU A 89 -27.97 10.16 -16.36
CA LEU A 89 -27.35 10.71 -15.14
C LEU A 89 -28.31 10.72 -13.95
N ILE A 90 -29.57 11.08 -14.15
CA ILE A 90 -30.57 11.07 -13.07
C ILE A 90 -30.88 9.64 -12.62
N ALA A 91 -31.07 8.71 -13.56
CA ALA A 91 -31.30 7.30 -13.24
C ALA A 91 -30.12 6.72 -12.44
N THR A 92 -28.88 6.98 -12.87
CA THR A 92 -27.69 6.57 -12.11
C THR A 92 -27.63 7.20 -10.73
N LEU A 93 -27.96 8.50 -10.60
CA LEU A 93 -28.01 9.15 -9.30
C LEU A 93 -29.02 8.48 -8.35
N ILE A 94 -30.21 8.15 -8.86
CA ILE A 94 -31.22 7.39 -8.10
C ILE A 94 -30.63 6.05 -7.66
N GLY A 95 -30.03 5.30 -8.58
CA GLY A 95 -29.42 3.99 -8.30
C GLY A 95 -28.30 4.06 -7.26
N VAL A 96 -27.42 5.05 -7.36
CA VAL A 96 -26.33 5.29 -6.39
C VAL A 96 -26.88 5.66 -5.02
N VAL A 97 -27.86 6.58 -4.94
CA VAL A 97 -28.43 7.03 -3.67
C VAL A 97 -29.18 5.89 -2.98
N VAL A 98 -30.12 5.26 -3.68
CA VAL A 98 -30.91 4.13 -3.14
C VAL A 98 -29.99 2.96 -2.81
N GLY A 99 -29.07 2.62 -3.70
CA GLY A 99 -28.10 1.54 -3.50
C GLY A 99 -27.20 1.79 -2.29
N THR A 100 -26.65 3.00 -2.14
CA THR A 100 -25.78 3.33 -0.99
C THR A 100 -26.56 3.28 0.32
N LEU A 101 -27.82 3.75 0.34
CA LEU A 101 -28.68 3.65 1.51
C LEU A 101 -28.96 2.19 1.88
N LEU A 102 -29.35 1.36 0.91
CA LEU A 102 -29.63 -0.07 1.13
C LEU A 102 -28.37 -0.84 1.56
N GLY A 103 -27.23 -0.57 0.93
CA GLY A 103 -25.97 -1.27 1.20
C GLY A 103 -25.32 -0.89 2.53
N THR A 104 -25.55 0.33 3.01
CA THR A 104 -25.08 0.75 4.36
C THR A 104 -26.07 0.40 5.47
N ALA A 105 -27.34 0.13 5.17
CA ALA A 105 -28.36 -0.18 6.16
C ALA A 105 -27.97 -1.32 7.14
N PRO A 106 -27.33 -2.44 6.72
CA PRO A 106 -26.87 -3.48 7.65
C PRO A 106 -25.85 -3.01 8.70
N SER A 107 -25.12 -1.91 8.44
CA SER A 107 -24.13 -1.35 9.36
C SER A 107 -24.77 -0.58 10.54
N VAL A 108 -25.99 -0.07 10.35
CA VAL A 108 -26.71 0.75 11.34
C VAL A 108 -27.89 0.00 11.97
N LEU A 109 -28.55 -0.88 11.23
CA LEU A 109 -29.74 -1.60 11.68
C LEU A 109 -29.43 -2.72 12.70
N PRO A 110 -30.45 -3.19 13.45
CA PRO A 110 -30.36 -4.39 14.27
C PRO A 110 -30.02 -5.64 13.45
N ARG A 111 -29.39 -6.64 14.08
CA ARG A 111 -28.90 -7.88 13.43
C ARG A 111 -29.96 -8.65 12.63
N ARG A 112 -31.24 -8.57 12.99
CA ARG A 112 -32.34 -9.23 12.26
C ARG A 112 -32.71 -8.43 11.01
N SER A 113 -32.97 -7.12 11.16
CA SER A 113 -33.32 -6.23 10.05
C SER A 113 -32.18 -6.09 9.04
N GLY A 114 -30.92 -6.01 9.49
CA GLY A 114 -29.76 -5.97 8.58
C GLY A 114 -29.59 -7.23 7.74
N ARG A 115 -29.91 -8.41 8.31
CA ARG A 115 -29.93 -9.68 7.55
C ARG A 115 -31.05 -9.70 6.52
N LEU A 116 -32.25 -9.20 6.86
CA LEU A 116 -33.37 -9.09 5.92
C LEU A 116 -33.00 -8.21 4.72
N VAL A 117 -32.40 -7.04 4.96
CA VAL A 117 -31.97 -6.12 3.90
C VAL A 117 -30.91 -6.78 3.01
N THR A 118 -29.92 -7.46 3.62
CA THR A 118 -28.89 -8.20 2.88
C THR A 118 -29.50 -9.27 1.98
N ALA A 119 -30.45 -10.05 2.50
CA ALA A 119 -31.14 -11.09 1.74
C ALA A 119 -31.91 -10.50 0.57
N ALA A 120 -32.66 -9.41 0.80
CA ALA A 120 -33.41 -8.72 -0.25
C ALA A 120 -32.49 -8.19 -1.36
N VAL A 121 -31.35 -7.58 -1.00
CA VAL A 121 -30.35 -7.10 -1.98
C VAL A 121 -29.76 -8.27 -2.78
N ASN A 122 -29.37 -9.36 -2.11
CA ASN A 122 -28.81 -10.54 -2.78
C ASN A 122 -29.80 -11.18 -3.75
N ILE A 123 -31.09 -11.27 -3.37
CA ILE A 123 -32.15 -11.74 -4.24
C ILE A 123 -32.31 -10.80 -5.44
N ALA A 124 -32.36 -9.48 -5.21
CA ALA A 124 -32.52 -8.51 -6.29
C ALA A 124 -31.35 -8.51 -7.29
N VAL A 125 -30.11 -8.73 -6.83
CA VAL A 125 -28.92 -8.85 -7.70
C VAL A 125 -28.93 -10.14 -8.53
N ALA A 126 -29.66 -11.18 -8.12
CA ALA A 126 -29.77 -12.41 -8.91
C ALA A 126 -30.57 -12.21 -10.22
N PHE A 127 -31.39 -11.17 -10.31
CA PHE A 127 -32.15 -10.84 -11.51
C PHE A 127 -31.33 -9.96 -12.48
N PRO A 128 -31.34 -10.25 -13.79
CA PRO A 128 -30.77 -9.36 -14.80
C PRO A 128 -31.36 -7.94 -14.71
N GLY A 129 -30.50 -6.92 -14.75
CA GLY A 129 -30.91 -5.52 -14.56
C GLY A 129 -31.98 -5.04 -15.56
N LEU A 130 -31.96 -5.53 -16.80
CA LEU A 130 -32.97 -5.18 -17.81
C LEU A 130 -34.35 -5.75 -17.46
N LEU A 131 -34.42 -6.97 -16.92
CA LEU A 131 -35.69 -7.56 -16.48
C LEU A 131 -36.28 -6.80 -15.29
N LEU A 132 -35.41 -6.38 -14.36
CA LEU A 132 -35.82 -5.57 -13.23
C LEU A 132 -36.29 -4.17 -13.67
N ALA A 133 -35.63 -3.58 -14.66
CA ALA A 133 -36.05 -2.32 -15.27
C ALA A 133 -37.41 -2.47 -15.98
N LEU A 134 -37.64 -3.57 -16.72
CA LEU A 134 -38.93 -3.83 -17.34
C LEU A 134 -40.05 -4.00 -16.31
N PHE A 135 -39.80 -4.78 -15.26
CA PHE A 135 -40.73 -4.96 -14.14
C PHE A 135 -41.11 -3.62 -13.50
N PHE A 136 -40.13 -2.77 -13.18
CA PHE A 136 -40.41 -1.46 -12.63
C PHE A 136 -41.07 -0.50 -13.63
N ALA A 137 -40.77 -0.62 -14.92
CA ALA A 137 -41.42 0.19 -15.95
C ALA A 137 -42.92 -0.12 -16.07
N VAL A 138 -43.33 -1.38 -15.88
CA VAL A 138 -44.75 -1.75 -15.78
C VAL A 138 -45.42 -1.11 -14.56
N ILE A 139 -44.70 -1.01 -13.43
CA ILE A 139 -45.23 -0.40 -12.20
C ILE A 139 -45.35 1.13 -12.31
N PHE A 140 -44.32 1.79 -12.81
CA PHE A 140 -44.27 3.26 -12.87
C PHE A 140 -44.91 3.85 -14.13
N GLY A 141 -45.28 3.00 -15.09
CA GLY A 141 -45.90 3.39 -16.35
C GLY A 141 -44.88 3.69 -17.46
N VAL A 142 -45.37 3.63 -18.70
CA VAL A 142 -44.60 3.94 -19.92
C VAL A 142 -44.35 5.44 -20.01
N GLY A 143 -43.15 5.84 -20.43
CA GLY A 143 -42.77 7.24 -20.59
C GLY A 143 -41.47 7.61 -19.89
N THR A 144 -41.05 8.87 -20.07
CA THR A 144 -39.76 9.39 -19.60
C THR A 144 -39.56 9.22 -18.09
N THR A 145 -40.54 9.62 -17.27
CA THR A 145 -40.46 9.55 -15.81
C THR A 145 -40.46 8.11 -15.32
N GLY A 146 -41.35 7.26 -15.86
CA GLY A 146 -41.46 5.87 -15.47
C GLY A 146 -40.21 5.06 -15.81
N ALA A 147 -39.67 5.23 -17.02
CA ALA A 147 -38.41 4.61 -17.44
C ALA A 147 -37.20 5.06 -16.61
N MET A 148 -37.13 6.35 -16.25
CA MET A 148 -36.08 6.89 -15.39
C MET A 148 -36.11 6.29 -13.99
N LEU A 149 -37.28 6.22 -13.35
CA LEU A 149 -37.45 5.58 -12.05
C LEU A 149 -37.15 4.08 -12.12
N ALA A 150 -37.60 3.43 -13.19
CA ALA A 150 -37.39 2.00 -13.39
C ALA A 150 -35.92 1.62 -13.52
N ILE A 151 -35.16 2.34 -14.35
CA ILE A 151 -33.72 2.10 -14.52
C ILE A 151 -32.94 2.50 -13.26
N GLY A 152 -33.32 3.60 -12.60
CA GLY A 152 -32.68 4.00 -11.35
C GLY A 152 -32.84 2.96 -10.26
N LEU A 153 -34.05 2.42 -10.06
CA LEU A 153 -34.30 1.36 -9.08
C LEU A 153 -33.72 0.01 -9.51
N ALA A 154 -33.66 -0.29 -10.81
CA ALA A 154 -33.05 -1.51 -11.31
C ALA A 154 -31.53 -1.56 -11.13
N THR A 155 -30.86 -0.40 -11.10
CA THR A 155 -29.41 -0.32 -10.87
C THR A 155 -29.04 -0.29 -9.37
N ALA A 156 -29.98 0.05 -8.49
CA ALA A 156 -29.76 0.16 -7.05
C ALA A 156 -29.22 -1.12 -6.38
N PRO A 157 -29.67 -2.35 -6.71
CA PRO A 157 -29.16 -3.57 -6.09
C PRO A 157 -27.65 -3.78 -6.31
N GLY A 158 -27.14 -3.46 -7.50
CA GLY A 158 -25.72 -3.54 -7.81
C GLY A 158 -24.89 -2.61 -6.92
N PHE A 159 -25.31 -1.36 -6.78
CA PHE A 159 -24.69 -0.40 -5.87
C PHE A 159 -24.84 -0.80 -4.40
N ALA A 160 -25.98 -1.37 -4.00
CA ALA A 160 -26.20 -1.85 -2.64
C ALA A 160 -25.22 -2.97 -2.27
N ARG A 161 -25.04 -3.96 -3.16
CA ARG A 161 -24.08 -5.04 -2.95
C ARG A 161 -22.65 -4.53 -2.84
N LEU A 162 -22.23 -3.65 -3.76
CA LEU A 162 -20.90 -3.03 -3.72
C LEU A 162 -20.68 -2.25 -2.43
N THR A 163 -21.64 -1.41 -2.05
CA THR A 163 -21.58 -0.62 -0.82
C THR A 163 -21.52 -1.51 0.41
N GLN A 164 -22.26 -2.62 0.42
CA GLN A 164 -22.26 -3.58 1.52
C GLN A 164 -20.90 -4.26 1.69
N THR A 165 -20.28 -4.70 0.60
CA THR A 165 -18.94 -5.29 0.61
C THR A 165 -17.90 -4.30 1.12
N LEU A 166 -17.91 -3.07 0.60
CA LEU A 166 -16.96 -2.03 1.02
C LEU A 166 -17.18 -1.59 2.47
N SER A 167 -18.44 -1.42 2.87
CA SER A 167 -18.80 -1.08 4.25
C SER A 167 -18.36 -2.17 5.23
N ALA A 168 -18.49 -3.45 4.87
CA ALA A 168 -18.05 -4.56 5.72
C ALA A 168 -16.52 -4.58 5.87
N SER A 169 -15.77 -4.35 4.78
CA SER A 169 -14.31 -4.27 4.81
C SER A 169 -13.81 -3.16 5.75
N VAL A 170 -14.41 -1.97 5.70
CA VAL A 170 -14.06 -0.86 6.59
C VAL A 170 -14.53 -1.11 8.03
N ALA A 171 -15.70 -1.73 8.22
CA ALA A 171 -16.25 -2.01 9.55
C ALA A 171 -15.44 -3.06 10.34
N GLY A 172 -14.60 -3.85 9.66
CA GLY A 172 -13.69 -4.82 10.26
C GLY A 172 -12.36 -4.24 10.77
N LEU A 173 -12.12 -2.95 10.58
CA LEU A 173 -10.87 -2.30 11.00
C LEU A 173 -10.88 -1.96 12.49
N ASP A 174 -9.73 -2.12 13.14
CA ASP A 174 -9.58 -1.98 14.61
C ASP A 174 -10.04 -0.61 15.14
N TYR A 175 -9.87 0.46 14.37
CA TYR A 175 -10.32 1.79 14.80
C TYR A 175 -11.86 1.91 14.81
N VAL A 176 -12.57 1.17 13.97
CA VAL A 176 -14.04 1.11 13.99
C VAL A 176 -14.51 0.28 15.20
N ALA A 177 -13.79 -0.78 15.53
CA ALA A 177 -14.02 -1.55 16.75
C ALA A 177 -13.78 -0.68 18.01
N ALA A 178 -12.68 0.07 18.04
CA ALA A 178 -12.37 1.00 19.13
C ALA A 178 -13.43 2.10 19.28
N ALA A 179 -13.89 2.71 18.18
CA ALA A 179 -14.98 3.70 18.22
C ALA A 179 -16.29 3.11 18.75
N ARG A 180 -16.59 1.84 18.44
CA ARG A 180 -17.77 1.13 18.96
C ARG A 180 -17.66 0.85 20.45
N ILE A 181 -16.48 0.46 20.93
CA ILE A 181 -16.19 0.25 22.37
C ILE A 181 -16.28 1.58 23.13
N ALA A 182 -15.82 2.68 22.53
CA ALA A 182 -15.93 4.03 23.08
C ALA A 182 -17.36 4.64 23.07
N GLY A 183 -18.38 3.85 22.71
CA GLY A 183 -19.78 4.27 22.75
C GLY A 183 -20.23 5.19 21.60
N VAL A 184 -19.46 5.30 20.52
CA VAL A 184 -19.86 6.12 19.35
C VAL A 184 -21.06 5.47 18.65
N SER A 185 -22.11 6.25 18.37
CA SER A 185 -23.32 5.74 17.72
C SER A 185 -23.04 5.17 16.33
N ARG A 186 -23.74 4.10 15.95
CA ARG A 186 -23.56 3.42 14.65
C ARG A 186 -23.74 4.37 13.46
N PHE A 187 -24.69 5.30 13.55
CA PHE A 187 -24.89 6.31 12.52
C PHE A 187 -23.70 7.28 12.41
N ARG A 188 -23.13 7.71 13.55
CA ARG A 188 -21.95 8.57 13.55
C ARG A 188 -20.72 7.83 13.02
N ILE A 189 -20.58 6.53 13.32
CA ILE A 189 -19.55 5.67 12.73
C ILE A 189 -19.72 5.58 11.21
N LEU A 190 -20.94 5.35 10.73
CA LEU A 190 -21.23 5.28 9.30
C LEU A 190 -20.82 6.57 8.57
N VAL A 191 -21.29 7.72 9.05
CA VAL A 191 -21.07 9.01 8.37
C VAL A 191 -19.63 9.50 8.50
N ARG A 192 -18.98 9.28 9.64
CA ARG A 192 -17.63 9.81 9.91
C ARG A 192 -16.50 8.87 9.48
N HIS A 193 -16.71 7.56 9.55
CA HIS A 193 -15.66 6.57 9.41
C HIS A 193 -15.86 5.60 8.25
N VAL A 194 -17.09 5.34 7.80
CA VAL A 194 -17.34 4.36 6.72
C VAL A 194 -17.55 5.06 5.38
N LEU A 195 -18.55 5.93 5.26
CA LEU A 195 -18.87 6.63 3.99
C LEU A 195 -17.67 7.36 3.37
N PRO A 196 -16.84 8.11 4.12
CA PRO A 196 -15.67 8.78 3.53
C PRO A 196 -14.61 7.81 2.98
N ASN A 197 -14.52 6.60 3.53
CA ASN A 197 -13.54 5.59 3.11
C ASN A 197 -14.02 4.73 1.93
N ILE A 198 -15.33 4.71 1.66
CA ILE A 198 -15.91 3.97 0.53
C ILE A 198 -16.38 4.89 -0.61
N GLY A 199 -16.32 6.21 -0.41
CA GLY A 199 -16.82 7.20 -1.37
C GLY A 199 -16.08 7.20 -2.70
N GLU A 200 -14.78 6.95 -2.70
CA GLU A 200 -13.97 6.89 -3.92
C GLU A 200 -14.41 5.75 -4.86
N PRO A 201 -14.46 4.48 -4.43
CA PRO A 201 -14.95 3.40 -5.28
C PRO A 201 -16.39 3.62 -5.77
N LEU A 202 -17.23 4.25 -4.95
CA LEU A 202 -18.61 4.59 -5.32
C LEU A 202 -18.68 5.61 -6.45
N VAL A 203 -17.85 6.65 -6.44
CA VAL A 203 -17.80 7.67 -7.51
C VAL A 203 -17.31 7.06 -8.83
N VAL A 204 -16.30 6.18 -8.76
CA VAL A 204 -15.80 5.47 -9.94
C VAL A 204 -16.89 4.59 -10.55
N ASN A 205 -17.54 3.75 -9.73
CA ASN A 205 -18.60 2.87 -10.18
C ASN A 205 -19.86 3.63 -10.62
N ALA A 206 -20.16 4.78 -10.02
CA ALA A 206 -21.23 5.67 -10.49
C ALA A 206 -21.01 6.12 -11.93
N THR A 207 -19.76 6.41 -12.31
CA THR A 207 -19.47 6.87 -13.67
C THR A 207 -19.61 5.74 -14.70
N ILE A 208 -19.11 4.55 -14.39
CA ILE A 208 -19.31 3.34 -15.21
C ILE A 208 -20.81 3.00 -15.29
N GLY A 209 -21.51 3.12 -14.16
CA GLY A 209 -22.96 2.94 -14.06
C GLY A 209 -23.75 3.88 -14.95
N ALA A 210 -23.28 5.11 -15.17
CA ALA A 210 -23.91 6.07 -16.09
C ALA A 210 -23.92 5.58 -17.54
N GLY A 211 -22.84 4.95 -18.00
CA GLY A 211 -22.80 4.29 -19.31
C GLY A 211 -23.81 3.14 -19.41
N GLY A 212 -23.90 2.32 -18.36
CA GLY A 212 -24.89 1.23 -18.27
C GLY A 212 -26.34 1.73 -18.24
N SER A 213 -26.63 2.79 -17.46
CA SER A 213 -27.95 3.41 -17.41
C SER A 213 -28.35 4.01 -18.75
N LEU A 214 -27.41 4.64 -19.47
CA LEU A 214 -27.64 5.15 -20.83
C LEU A 214 -28.04 4.03 -21.81
N LEU A 215 -27.29 2.93 -21.82
CA LEU A 215 -27.60 1.77 -22.68
C LEU A 215 -28.95 1.14 -22.33
N ALA A 216 -29.25 0.99 -21.03
CA ALA A 216 -30.53 0.48 -20.57
C ALA A 216 -31.68 1.40 -20.99
N PHE A 217 -31.50 2.72 -20.91
CA PHE A 217 -32.50 3.70 -21.35
C PHE A 217 -32.73 3.64 -22.86
N ALA A 218 -31.64 3.62 -23.63
CA ALA A 218 -31.73 3.47 -25.09
C ALA A 218 -32.46 2.17 -25.48
N GLY A 219 -32.17 1.06 -24.80
CA GLY A 219 -32.88 -0.20 -25.00
C GLY A 219 -34.36 -0.16 -24.64
N LEU A 220 -34.72 0.48 -23.53
CA LEU A 220 -36.12 0.57 -23.08
C LEU A 220 -36.95 1.50 -23.97
N SER A 221 -36.38 2.62 -24.42
CA SER A 221 -36.99 3.51 -25.41
C SER A 221 -37.09 2.85 -26.78
N PHE A 222 -36.08 2.05 -27.17
CA PHE A 222 -36.13 1.24 -28.40
C PHE A 222 -37.30 0.24 -28.39
N LEU A 223 -37.56 -0.39 -27.23
CA LEU A 223 -38.70 -1.30 -27.04
C LEU A 223 -40.07 -0.57 -26.92
N GLY A 224 -40.11 0.76 -27.04
CA GLY A 224 -41.34 1.54 -26.96
C GLY A 224 -41.87 1.78 -25.54
N ILE A 225 -41.09 1.45 -24.51
CA ILE A 225 -41.48 1.57 -23.09
C ILE A 225 -40.87 2.85 -22.45
N GLY A 226 -39.81 3.37 -23.05
CA GLY A 226 -39.12 4.60 -22.65
C GLY A 226 -39.78 5.89 -23.13
N VAL A 227 -38.99 6.80 -23.71
CA VAL A 227 -39.44 8.14 -24.13
C VAL A 227 -40.55 8.06 -25.19
N GLN A 228 -41.63 8.82 -24.98
CA GLN A 228 -42.80 8.87 -25.87
C GLN A 228 -42.89 10.19 -26.63
N ALA A 229 -43.50 10.15 -27.82
CA ALA A 229 -43.80 11.34 -28.60
C ALA A 229 -44.67 12.32 -27.77
N PRO A 230 -44.46 13.64 -27.87
CA PRO A 230 -43.61 14.34 -28.84
C PRO A 230 -42.10 14.36 -28.50
N SER A 231 -41.71 13.95 -27.29
CA SER A 231 -40.30 13.85 -26.91
C SER A 231 -39.59 12.68 -27.58
N TYR A 232 -38.26 12.78 -27.74
CA TYR A 232 -37.45 11.75 -28.35
C TYR A 232 -36.04 11.71 -27.74
N ASP A 233 -35.50 10.50 -27.67
CA ASP A 233 -34.14 10.19 -27.24
C ASP A 233 -33.47 9.29 -28.29
N TRP A 234 -32.18 8.99 -28.11
CA TRP A 234 -31.47 8.12 -29.06
C TRP A 234 -32.09 6.72 -29.21
N GLY A 235 -32.63 6.14 -28.14
CA GLY A 235 -33.26 4.82 -28.19
C GLY A 235 -34.51 4.81 -29.06
N ARG A 236 -35.38 5.81 -28.90
CA ARG A 236 -36.57 5.97 -29.74
C ARG A 236 -36.19 6.23 -31.20
N LEU A 237 -35.25 7.15 -31.45
CA LEU A 237 -34.78 7.43 -32.81
C LEU A 237 -34.19 6.18 -33.49
N LEU A 238 -33.43 5.37 -32.74
CA LEU A 238 -32.91 4.09 -33.21
C LEU A 238 -34.05 3.13 -33.60
N GLY A 239 -35.11 3.06 -32.79
CA GLY A 239 -36.30 2.25 -33.07
C GLY A 239 -37.04 2.69 -34.33
N GLU A 240 -37.25 4.00 -34.49
CA GLU A 240 -37.85 4.59 -35.70
C GLU A 240 -37.01 4.28 -36.96
N GLY A 241 -35.68 4.37 -36.86
CA GLY A 241 -34.76 4.08 -37.96
C GLY A 241 -34.65 2.60 -38.32
N LEU A 242 -34.74 1.69 -37.35
CA LEU A 242 -34.59 0.24 -37.57
C LEU A 242 -35.68 -0.34 -38.47
N ASN A 243 -36.90 0.21 -38.41
CA ASN A 243 -37.99 -0.15 -39.32
C ASN A 243 -37.67 0.13 -40.80
N ARG A 244 -36.60 0.89 -41.07
CA ARG A 244 -36.19 1.33 -42.42
C ARG A 244 -34.74 0.97 -42.73
N ILE A 245 -34.14 0.03 -42.00
CA ILE A 245 -32.72 -0.29 -42.13
C ILE A 245 -32.33 -0.72 -43.56
N TYR A 246 -33.26 -1.32 -44.30
CA TYR A 246 -33.04 -1.76 -45.68
C TYR A 246 -33.12 -0.63 -46.72
N THR A 247 -33.76 0.50 -46.39
CA THR A 247 -33.99 1.61 -47.33
C THR A 247 -33.17 2.84 -46.99
N ASN A 248 -33.01 3.15 -45.70
CA ASN A 248 -32.11 4.19 -45.20
C ASN A 248 -31.41 3.68 -43.92
N PRO A 249 -30.28 2.96 -44.04
CA PRO A 249 -29.55 2.48 -42.87
C PRO A 249 -28.98 3.63 -42.02
N ALA A 250 -28.69 4.79 -42.62
CA ALA A 250 -28.13 5.95 -41.91
C ALA A 250 -29.08 6.47 -40.81
N ALA A 251 -30.39 6.34 -41.01
CA ALA A 251 -31.43 6.69 -40.03
C ALA A 251 -31.30 5.92 -38.71
N ALA A 252 -30.88 4.65 -38.76
CA ALA A 252 -30.63 3.81 -37.58
C ALA A 252 -29.20 3.95 -37.05
N LEU A 253 -28.22 4.06 -37.96
CA LEU A 253 -26.80 4.12 -37.59
C LEU A 253 -26.45 5.39 -36.81
N GLY A 254 -27.03 6.54 -37.16
CA GLY A 254 -26.76 7.81 -36.47
C GLY A 254 -27.03 7.76 -34.95
N PRO A 255 -28.27 7.49 -34.52
CA PRO A 255 -28.59 7.31 -33.10
C PRO A 255 -27.76 6.18 -32.44
N GLY A 256 -27.51 5.08 -33.15
CA GLY A 256 -26.70 3.96 -32.64
C GLY A 256 -25.26 4.36 -32.33
N VAL A 257 -24.61 5.09 -33.23
CA VAL A 257 -23.25 5.63 -33.04
C VAL A 257 -23.22 6.59 -31.85
N ALA A 258 -24.24 7.43 -31.68
CA ALA A 258 -24.32 8.35 -30.54
C ALA A 258 -24.39 7.60 -29.20
N VAL A 259 -25.19 6.53 -29.12
CA VAL A 259 -25.29 5.67 -27.93
C VAL A 259 -23.95 4.99 -27.62
N VAL A 260 -23.29 4.42 -28.63
CA VAL A 260 -21.99 3.74 -28.46
C VAL A 260 -20.91 4.75 -28.03
N ALA A 261 -20.83 5.91 -28.68
CA ALA A 261 -19.85 6.94 -28.35
C ALA A 261 -20.02 7.46 -26.92
N ALA A 262 -21.25 7.73 -26.50
CA ALA A 262 -21.53 8.18 -25.14
C ALA A 262 -21.29 7.08 -24.09
N GLY A 263 -21.66 5.83 -24.37
CA GLY A 263 -21.35 4.69 -23.50
C GLY A 263 -19.85 4.48 -23.31
N LEU A 264 -19.08 4.57 -24.41
CA LEU A 264 -17.62 4.49 -24.37
C LEU A 264 -17.01 5.68 -23.59
N ALA A 265 -17.53 6.89 -23.77
CA ALA A 265 -17.06 8.07 -23.04
C ALA A 265 -17.21 7.90 -21.51
N PHE A 266 -18.37 7.43 -21.04
CA PHE A 266 -18.59 7.18 -19.61
C PHE A 266 -17.71 6.05 -19.05
N ASN A 267 -17.57 4.94 -19.79
CA ASN A 267 -16.72 3.82 -19.35
C ASN A 267 -15.24 4.20 -19.30
N LEU A 268 -14.69 4.80 -20.36
CA LEU A 268 -13.29 5.23 -20.41
C LEU A 268 -12.99 6.30 -19.35
N PHE A 269 -13.92 7.23 -19.13
CA PHE A 269 -13.79 8.22 -18.06
C PHE A 269 -13.80 7.55 -16.68
N GLY A 270 -14.68 6.57 -16.47
CA GLY A 270 -14.74 5.78 -15.23
C GLY A 270 -13.43 5.04 -14.94
N GLU A 271 -12.85 4.36 -15.93
CA GLU A 271 -11.58 3.63 -15.78
C GLU A 271 -10.38 4.57 -15.54
N THR A 272 -10.33 5.70 -16.25
CA THR A 272 -9.25 6.69 -16.07
C THR A 272 -9.37 7.40 -14.72
N LEU A 273 -10.59 7.67 -14.26
CA LEU A 273 -10.85 8.17 -12.92
C LEU A 273 -10.44 7.13 -11.87
N ALA A 274 -10.75 5.84 -12.07
CA ALA A 274 -10.30 4.76 -11.21
C ALA A 274 -8.76 4.71 -11.09
N ALA A 275 -8.06 4.89 -12.22
CA ALA A 275 -6.60 4.85 -12.25
C ALA A 275 -5.93 6.05 -11.55
N VAL A 276 -6.57 7.22 -11.59
CA VAL A 276 -6.06 8.46 -10.98
C VAL A 276 -6.41 8.56 -9.50
N VAL A 277 -7.64 8.20 -9.12
CA VAL A 277 -8.10 8.29 -7.74
C VAL A 277 -7.54 7.11 -6.94
N GLY A 278 -7.59 5.90 -7.51
CA GLY A 278 -7.09 4.67 -6.89
C GLY A 278 -5.58 4.50 -6.88
N GLN A 279 -4.83 5.62 -6.93
CA GLN A 279 -3.38 5.70 -7.17
C GLN A 279 -2.71 4.32 -7.18
N ARG A 280 -2.64 3.75 -8.40
CA ARG A 280 -1.70 2.69 -8.73
C ARG A 280 -0.37 3.04 -8.08
N THR A 281 0.05 2.25 -7.11
CA THR A 281 1.46 2.15 -6.75
C THR A 281 2.17 1.95 -8.09
N PRO A 282 3.08 2.83 -8.52
CA PRO A 282 3.76 2.63 -9.77
C PRO A 282 4.49 1.29 -9.66
N THR A 283 4.02 0.28 -10.41
CA THR A 283 4.86 -0.85 -10.75
C THR A 283 6.08 -0.24 -11.41
N PRO A 284 7.28 -0.39 -10.84
CA PRO A 284 8.46 -0.02 -11.57
C PRO A 284 8.40 -0.80 -12.87
N ARG A 285 8.57 -0.11 -14.02
CA ARG A 285 9.17 -0.78 -15.18
C ARG A 285 10.32 -1.62 -14.65
N ALA A 286 10.50 -2.82 -15.18
CA ALA A 286 11.67 -3.65 -14.97
C ALA A 286 12.92 -2.90 -15.47
N GLY A 287 13.30 -1.83 -14.75
CA GLY A 287 14.68 -1.41 -14.68
C GLY A 287 15.39 -2.54 -13.98
N ALA A 288 16.54 -2.92 -14.55
CA ALA A 288 17.44 -3.92 -14.03
C ALA A 288 17.42 -3.93 -12.49
N LEU A 289 17.45 -5.14 -11.91
CA LEU A 289 17.83 -5.33 -10.52
C LEU A 289 18.94 -4.32 -10.20
N PRO A 290 18.83 -3.54 -9.11
CA PRO A 290 19.92 -2.66 -8.74
C PRO A 290 21.16 -3.55 -8.70
N ALA A 291 22.21 -3.14 -9.44
CA ALA A 291 23.46 -3.86 -9.43
C ALA A 291 23.83 -4.13 -7.96
N ALA A 292 24.30 -5.34 -7.67
CA ALA A 292 24.85 -5.67 -6.37
C ALA A 292 25.73 -4.49 -5.90
N PRO A 293 25.71 -4.14 -4.59
CA PRO A 293 26.56 -3.07 -4.10
C PRO A 293 27.97 -3.31 -4.64
N GLN A 294 28.48 -2.37 -5.45
CA GLN A 294 29.88 -2.41 -5.78
C GLN A 294 30.61 -2.31 -4.44
N PRO A 295 31.58 -3.20 -4.14
CA PRO A 295 32.38 -3.08 -2.94
C PRO A 295 32.92 -1.65 -2.93
N VAL A 296 32.50 -0.88 -1.93
CA VAL A 296 33.06 0.44 -1.70
C VAL A 296 34.52 0.18 -1.34
N ALA A 297 35.40 0.40 -2.31
CA ALA A 297 36.84 0.27 -2.14
C ALA A 297 37.26 0.93 -0.82
N ASP A 298 38.13 0.23 -0.08
CA ASP A 298 38.70 0.57 1.23
C ASP A 298 38.62 2.06 1.54
N ARG A 299 37.55 2.45 2.25
CA ARG A 299 37.51 3.74 2.92
C ARG A 299 38.20 3.55 4.26
N GLU A 300 39.45 3.99 4.34
CA GLU A 300 40.14 4.27 5.59
C GLU A 300 39.41 5.41 6.34
N THR A 301 38.23 5.12 6.89
CA THR A 301 37.62 5.96 7.93
C THR A 301 37.76 5.21 9.24
N ASP A 302 38.84 5.52 9.95
CA ASP A 302 39.21 4.91 11.24
C ASP A 302 38.33 5.40 12.41
N GLU A 303 37.36 6.29 12.16
CA GLU A 303 36.43 6.77 13.18
C GLU A 303 35.42 5.68 13.54
N VAL A 304 35.63 5.03 14.69
CA VAL A 304 34.66 4.14 15.33
C VAL A 304 33.50 4.97 15.89
N VAL A 305 32.30 4.75 15.36
CA VAL A 305 31.07 5.41 15.82
C VAL A 305 30.46 4.67 16.99
N LEU A 306 30.56 3.34 17.02
CA LEU A 306 30.07 2.50 18.11
C LEU A 306 31.15 1.46 18.44
N GLY A 307 31.68 1.49 19.66
CA GLY A 307 32.58 0.49 20.21
C GLY A 307 31.89 -0.35 21.28
N VAL A 308 31.96 -1.68 21.15
CA VAL A 308 31.33 -2.64 22.07
C VAL A 308 32.31 -3.76 22.39
N ASP A 309 32.68 -3.92 23.66
CA ASP A 309 33.51 -5.03 24.13
C ASP A 309 32.86 -5.73 25.34
N ASP A 310 32.75 -7.06 25.28
CA ASP A 310 32.16 -7.94 26.30
C ASP A 310 30.77 -7.49 26.78
N LEU A 311 29.89 -7.06 25.85
CA LEU A 311 28.53 -6.66 26.20
C LEU A 311 27.72 -7.84 26.71
N ARG A 312 27.12 -7.66 27.88
CA ARG A 312 26.24 -8.61 28.56
C ARG A 312 24.93 -7.92 28.93
N VAL A 313 23.83 -8.64 28.74
CA VAL A 313 22.48 -8.20 29.12
C VAL A 313 21.84 -9.31 29.93
N SER A 314 21.45 -8.99 31.16
CA SER A 314 20.93 -9.96 32.13
C SER A 314 19.58 -9.52 32.70
N PHE A 315 18.69 -10.47 32.94
CA PHE A 315 17.38 -10.26 33.55
C PHE A 315 17.18 -11.22 34.72
N PRO A 316 16.45 -10.81 35.79
CA PRO A 316 16.04 -11.73 36.83
C PRO A 316 15.01 -12.72 36.28
N SER A 317 15.09 -13.97 36.72
CA SER A 317 14.18 -15.07 36.41
C SER A 317 13.90 -15.90 37.67
N ALA A 318 12.90 -16.78 37.62
CA ALA A 318 12.56 -17.65 38.75
C ALA A 318 13.71 -18.58 39.17
N ALA A 319 14.63 -18.88 38.25
CA ALA A 319 15.79 -19.73 38.47
C ALA A 319 17.08 -18.92 38.76
N GLY A 320 16.99 -17.60 38.97
CA GLY A 320 18.14 -16.73 39.23
C GLY A 320 18.29 -15.64 38.18
N TRP A 321 19.45 -15.56 37.53
CA TRP A 321 19.69 -14.60 36.45
C TRP A 321 19.79 -15.32 35.11
N THR A 322 19.09 -14.78 34.11
CA THR A 322 19.21 -15.22 32.73
C THR A 322 19.97 -14.16 31.95
N THR A 323 20.96 -14.56 31.15
CA THR A 323 21.81 -13.63 30.41
C THR A 323 21.69 -13.92 28.90
N PRO A 324 20.69 -13.34 28.20
CA PRO A 324 20.49 -13.60 26.77
C PRO A 324 21.55 -13.03 25.84
N VAL A 325 22.35 -12.07 26.30
CA VAL A 325 23.52 -11.53 25.57
C VAL A 325 24.75 -11.76 26.43
N ARG A 326 25.73 -12.53 25.96
CA ARG A 326 26.75 -13.22 26.76
C ARG A 326 28.19 -12.88 26.35
N GLY A 327 28.53 -11.61 26.24
CA GLY A 327 29.89 -11.16 25.90
C GLY A 327 30.05 -10.89 24.40
N VAL A 328 29.26 -9.94 23.89
CA VAL A 328 29.28 -9.53 22.49
C VAL A 328 30.34 -8.44 22.28
N THR A 329 31.20 -8.60 21.27
CA THR A 329 32.31 -7.67 20.96
C THR A 329 32.34 -7.30 19.47
N PHE A 330 32.14 -6.03 19.14
CA PHE A 330 32.20 -5.50 17.77
C PHE A 330 32.37 -3.98 17.74
N SER A 331 32.84 -3.46 16.61
CA SER A 331 32.83 -2.04 16.28
C SER A 331 31.93 -1.76 15.08
N VAL A 332 31.47 -0.50 14.95
CA VAL A 332 30.84 0.03 13.73
C VAL A 332 31.51 1.36 13.39
N HIS A 333 32.01 1.48 12.16
CA HIS A 333 32.73 2.64 11.67
C HIS A 333 31.81 3.65 10.99
N ALA A 334 32.25 4.91 10.92
CA ALA A 334 31.52 5.96 10.23
C ALA A 334 31.23 5.58 8.77
N GLY A 335 29.97 5.72 8.35
CA GLY A 335 29.56 5.37 7.00
C GLY A 335 29.63 3.86 6.67
N GLU A 336 29.90 2.97 7.62
CA GLU A 336 29.81 1.50 7.47
C GLU A 336 28.35 1.05 7.60
N ALA A 337 27.96 0.03 6.85
CA ALA A 337 26.74 -0.73 7.08
C ALA A 337 27.09 -2.13 7.62
N VAL A 338 26.75 -2.39 8.87
CA VAL A 338 26.96 -3.68 9.54
C VAL A 338 25.62 -4.38 9.68
N GLY A 339 25.55 -5.62 9.19
CA GLY A 339 24.39 -6.47 9.38
C GLY A 339 24.53 -7.33 10.63
N VAL A 340 23.44 -7.57 11.35
CA VAL A 340 23.40 -8.55 12.45
C VAL A 340 22.34 -9.59 12.16
N VAL A 341 22.77 -10.84 12.03
CA VAL A 341 21.91 -11.96 11.61
C VAL A 341 21.92 -13.09 12.63
N GLY A 342 20.89 -13.92 12.59
CA GLY A 342 20.76 -15.09 13.46
C GLY A 342 19.30 -15.47 13.69
N GLU A 343 19.07 -16.67 14.19
CA GLU A 343 17.74 -17.17 14.52
C GLU A 343 17.03 -16.31 15.59
N SER A 344 15.71 -16.45 15.69
CA SER A 344 14.93 -15.76 16.74
C SER A 344 15.47 -16.12 18.14
N GLY A 345 15.54 -15.14 19.03
CA GLY A 345 16.09 -15.35 20.38
C GLY A 345 17.62 -15.36 20.50
N SER A 346 18.38 -15.12 19.41
CA SER A 346 19.85 -15.10 19.47
C SER A 346 20.48 -13.87 20.15
N GLY A 347 19.67 -12.89 20.57
CA GLY A 347 20.14 -11.70 21.30
C GLY A 347 20.32 -10.42 20.46
N LYS A 348 19.95 -10.43 19.17
CA LYS A 348 20.13 -9.29 18.24
C LYS A 348 19.42 -8.01 18.71
N SER A 349 18.11 -8.08 18.94
CA SER A 349 17.30 -6.94 19.40
C SER A 349 17.72 -6.45 20.78
N LEU A 350 18.08 -7.37 21.70
CA LEU A 350 18.60 -6.98 23.01
C LEU A 350 19.95 -6.26 22.93
N THR A 351 20.82 -6.67 22.00
CA THR A 351 22.08 -5.96 21.71
C THR A 351 21.78 -4.55 21.22
N ALA A 352 20.84 -4.42 20.28
CA ALA A 352 20.37 -3.14 19.74
C ALA A 352 19.83 -2.19 20.82
N LEU A 353 18.98 -2.72 21.71
CA LEU A 353 18.39 -1.98 22.82
C LEU A 353 19.42 -1.60 23.86
N ALA A 354 20.40 -2.47 24.15
CA ALA A 354 21.47 -2.19 25.10
C ALA A 354 22.37 -1.05 24.62
N VAL A 355 22.82 -1.08 23.36
CA VAL A 355 23.63 0.01 22.79
C VAL A 355 22.83 1.33 22.67
N SER A 356 21.50 1.23 22.56
CA SER A 356 20.59 2.38 22.52
C SER A 356 20.18 2.90 23.90
N ARG A 357 20.61 2.26 25.00
CA ARG A 357 20.18 2.56 26.38
C ARG A 357 18.66 2.43 26.59
N LEU A 358 18.03 1.45 25.95
CA LEU A 358 16.58 1.17 25.97
C LEU A 358 16.21 -0.15 26.65
N ILE A 359 17.13 -0.82 27.35
CA ILE A 359 16.80 -2.01 28.15
C ILE A 359 15.90 -1.61 29.31
N GLU A 360 14.76 -2.30 29.45
CA GLU A 360 13.80 -2.05 30.52
C GLU A 360 14.27 -2.64 31.86
N THR A 361 14.01 -1.93 32.95
CA THR A 361 14.16 -2.44 34.32
C THR A 361 13.21 -3.63 34.53
N PRO A 362 13.62 -4.74 35.15
CA PRO A 362 14.85 -4.96 35.95
C PRO A 362 16.07 -5.49 35.18
N GLY A 363 16.15 -5.32 33.85
CA GLY A 363 17.32 -5.70 33.06
C GLY A 363 18.58 -4.91 33.44
N VAL A 364 19.72 -5.59 33.42
CA VAL A 364 21.05 -5.03 33.72
C VAL A 364 21.95 -5.18 32.49
N VAL A 365 22.62 -4.09 32.14
CA VAL A 365 23.60 -4.05 31.04
C VAL A 365 24.99 -3.86 31.65
N SER A 366 25.92 -4.75 31.31
CA SER A 366 27.34 -4.62 31.64
C SER A 366 28.19 -4.81 30.38
N ALA A 367 29.35 -4.14 30.31
CA ALA A 367 30.29 -4.28 29.22
C ALA A 367 31.69 -3.90 29.72
N GLY A 368 32.74 -4.46 29.12
CA GLY A 368 34.11 -3.98 29.31
C GLY A 368 34.29 -2.59 28.69
N ARG A 369 33.72 -2.38 27.50
CA ARG A 369 33.63 -1.08 26.83
C ARG A 369 32.29 -0.95 26.12
N LEU A 370 31.66 0.20 26.25
CA LEU A 370 30.49 0.58 25.46
C LEU A 370 30.53 2.09 25.22
N ASP A 371 30.95 2.49 24.02
CA ASP A 371 31.11 3.89 23.62
C ASP A 371 30.33 4.20 22.35
N PHE A 372 29.79 5.42 22.28
CA PHE A 372 29.10 5.93 21.11
C PHE A 372 29.58 7.33 20.78
N ALA A 373 30.07 7.53 19.56
CA ALA A 373 30.66 8.77 19.09
C ALA A 373 31.73 9.34 20.04
N GLY A 374 32.56 8.46 20.62
CA GLY A 374 33.61 8.79 21.59
C GLY A 374 33.12 8.99 23.03
N VAL A 375 31.83 8.82 23.32
CA VAL A 375 31.25 9.01 24.67
C VAL A 375 30.97 7.66 25.33
N PRO A 376 31.54 7.37 26.52
CA PRO A 376 31.25 6.14 27.26
C PRO A 376 29.79 6.09 27.77
N LEU A 377 28.99 5.14 27.29
CA LEU A 377 27.55 5.08 27.56
C LEU A 377 27.18 4.58 28.96
N LEU A 378 28.06 3.83 29.62
CA LEU A 378 27.78 3.26 30.95
C LEU A 378 28.09 4.21 32.11
N THR A 379 29.05 5.11 31.94
CA THR A 379 29.55 6.00 33.01
C THR A 379 29.08 7.45 32.84
N THR A 380 28.66 7.85 31.64
CA THR A 380 28.17 9.21 31.38
C THR A 380 26.80 9.44 32.04
N PRO A 381 26.58 10.59 32.70
CA PRO A 381 25.29 10.91 33.31
C PRO A 381 24.13 10.96 32.29
N GLU A 382 22.97 10.46 32.70
CA GLU A 382 21.76 10.35 31.88
C GLU A 382 21.34 11.66 31.18
N ARG A 383 21.58 12.81 31.83
CA ARG A 383 21.24 14.13 31.28
C ARG A 383 22.02 14.44 30.00
N GLU A 384 23.28 14.07 29.96
CA GLU A 384 24.18 14.31 28.81
C GLU A 384 23.88 13.30 27.71
N LEU A 385 23.69 12.03 28.08
CA LEU A 385 23.30 10.96 27.14
C LEU A 385 21.99 11.28 26.42
N ARG A 386 20.99 11.85 27.11
CA ARG A 386 19.70 12.19 26.49
C ARG A 386 19.83 13.13 25.29
N SER A 387 20.76 14.08 25.33
CA SER A 387 20.99 15.00 24.20
C SER A 387 21.72 14.29 23.06
N LEU A 388 22.78 13.54 23.38
CA LEU A 388 23.54 12.78 22.40
C LEU A 388 22.67 11.74 21.69
N LEU A 389 21.99 10.87 22.43
CA LEU A 389 21.14 9.82 21.88
C LEU A 389 19.96 10.40 21.09
N GLY A 390 19.29 11.44 21.60
CA GLY A 390 18.13 12.05 20.93
C GLY A 390 18.45 12.82 19.65
N THR A 391 19.72 13.10 19.36
CA THR A 391 20.15 13.84 18.15
C THR A 391 21.01 13.01 17.20
N SER A 392 21.82 12.10 17.75
CA SER A 392 22.89 11.41 17.04
C SER A 392 22.65 9.91 16.88
N LEU A 393 21.71 9.30 17.61
CA LEU A 393 21.32 7.90 17.44
C LEU A 393 19.88 7.82 16.93
N ALA A 394 19.66 7.05 15.87
CA ALA A 394 18.33 6.79 15.35
C ALA A 394 17.98 5.30 15.51
N MET A 395 16.91 5.00 16.25
CA MET A 395 16.37 3.65 16.37
C MET A 395 15.13 3.51 15.47
N VAL A 396 15.14 2.49 14.61
CA VAL A 396 14.01 2.06 13.80
C VAL A 396 13.57 0.70 14.34
N PHE A 397 12.45 0.69 15.06
CA PHE A 397 11.91 -0.49 15.73
C PHE A 397 11.22 -1.45 14.75
N GLN A 398 11.10 -2.72 15.18
CA GLN A 398 10.52 -3.83 14.42
C GLN A 398 9.04 -3.60 14.03
N ASP A 399 8.23 -3.00 14.91
CA ASP A 399 6.81 -2.73 14.63
C ASP A 399 6.47 -1.22 14.71
N PRO A 400 6.19 -0.57 13.57
CA PRO A 400 5.70 0.80 13.55
C PRO A 400 4.34 1.02 14.19
N ALA A 401 3.47 0.00 14.24
CA ALA A 401 2.13 0.16 14.81
C ALA A 401 2.18 0.49 16.30
N THR A 402 3.08 -0.16 17.04
CA THR A 402 3.27 0.03 18.48
C THR A 402 4.14 1.24 18.81
N SER A 403 4.99 1.68 17.87
CA SER A 403 5.92 2.79 18.08
C SER A 403 5.29 4.18 17.98
N PHE A 404 4.14 4.32 17.33
CA PHE A 404 3.43 5.59 17.24
C PHE A 404 2.24 5.65 18.20
N ASN A 405 2.09 6.77 18.91
CA ASN A 405 0.91 7.02 19.72
C ASN A 405 -0.32 7.21 18.79
N PRO A 406 -1.35 6.33 18.86
CA PRO A 406 -2.46 6.34 17.92
C PRO A 406 -3.39 7.56 18.07
N THR A 407 -3.29 8.27 19.20
CA THR A 407 -4.13 9.44 19.53
C THR A 407 -3.48 10.77 19.10
N ARG A 408 -2.24 10.74 18.62
CA ARG A 408 -1.47 11.92 18.22
C ARG A 408 -1.29 11.94 16.71
N ARG A 409 -1.29 13.13 16.10
CA ARG A 409 -1.05 13.27 14.66
C ARG A 409 0.41 12.99 14.31
N MET A 410 0.66 12.38 13.15
CA MET A 410 2.00 11.98 12.70
C MET A 410 3.00 13.14 12.73
N GLY A 411 2.68 14.26 12.11
CA GLY A 411 3.59 15.42 12.06
C GLY A 411 3.89 16.01 13.43
N ARG A 412 2.98 15.89 14.40
CA ARG A 412 3.20 16.38 15.77
C ARG A 412 4.19 15.49 16.53
N GLN A 413 4.05 14.17 16.40
CA GLN A 413 4.94 13.21 17.05
C GLN A 413 6.36 13.30 16.48
N LEU A 414 6.51 13.42 15.16
CA LEU A 414 7.82 13.62 14.54
C LEU A 414 8.46 14.94 14.98
N ALA A 415 7.69 16.03 15.03
CA ALA A 415 8.20 17.34 15.43
C ALA A 415 8.72 17.39 16.88
N GLU A 416 8.22 16.53 17.77
CA GLU A 416 8.60 16.47 19.18
C GLU A 416 10.10 16.28 19.38
N VAL A 417 10.74 15.46 18.55
CA VAL A 417 12.19 15.22 18.60
C VAL A 417 12.97 16.53 18.43
N ALA A 418 12.62 17.33 17.43
CA ALA A 418 13.30 18.60 17.15
C ALA A 418 12.93 19.72 18.14
N GLU A 419 11.72 19.69 18.71
CA GLU A 419 11.34 20.61 19.78
C GLU A 419 12.16 20.33 21.04
N GLN A 420 12.25 19.06 21.44
CA GLN A 420 12.88 18.64 22.69
C GLN A 420 14.41 18.68 22.65
N HIS A 421 15.02 18.20 21.57
CA HIS A 421 16.47 17.98 21.52
C HIS A 421 17.23 19.06 20.75
N GLN A 422 16.55 19.90 19.96
CA GLN A 422 17.18 20.97 19.17
C GLN A 422 16.61 22.38 19.49
N GLY A 423 15.60 22.48 20.36
CA GLY A 423 15.00 23.76 20.77
C GLY A 423 14.23 24.49 19.64
N LEU A 424 13.80 23.77 18.60
CA LEU A 424 13.06 24.39 17.50
C LEU A 424 11.67 24.82 17.99
N SER A 425 11.24 26.02 17.59
CA SER A 425 9.84 26.44 17.76
C SER A 425 8.88 25.47 17.07
N ARG A 426 7.67 25.31 17.62
CA ARG A 426 6.63 24.40 17.12
C ARG A 426 6.38 24.50 15.61
N GLY A 427 6.36 25.71 15.05
CA GLY A 427 6.18 25.92 13.60
C GLY A 427 7.36 25.39 12.77
N LYS A 428 8.60 25.69 13.19
CA LYS A 428 9.82 25.22 12.52
C LYS A 428 9.98 23.70 12.63
N ALA A 429 9.69 23.12 13.79
CA ALA A 429 9.75 21.68 14.01
C ALA A 429 8.72 20.92 13.17
N PHE A 430 7.48 21.43 13.08
CA PHE A 430 6.46 20.84 12.21
C PHE A 430 6.83 20.92 10.72
N ALA A 431 7.41 22.05 10.28
CA ALA A 431 7.91 22.18 8.92
C ALA A 431 9.05 21.19 8.62
N LEU A 432 9.96 20.97 9.59
CA LEU A 432 11.00 19.96 9.49
C LEU A 432 10.40 18.55 9.41
N ALA A 433 9.41 18.22 10.23
CA ALA A 433 8.71 16.93 10.19
C ALA A 433 8.07 16.67 8.81
N VAL A 434 7.45 17.69 8.20
CA VAL A 434 6.93 17.58 6.83
C VAL A 434 8.06 17.32 5.82
N ARG A 435 9.18 18.03 5.92
CA ARG A 435 10.35 17.79 5.04
C ARG A 435 10.93 16.39 5.21
N LYS A 436 11.02 15.88 6.44
CA LYS A 436 11.52 14.52 6.69
C LYS A 436 10.56 13.46 6.17
N LEU A 437 9.24 13.65 6.32
CA LEU A 437 8.24 12.82 5.65
C LEU A 437 8.35 12.86 4.11
N GLN A 438 8.72 14.01 3.52
CA GLN A 438 8.99 14.08 2.08
C GLN A 438 10.27 13.32 1.69
N ALA A 439 11.34 13.49 2.46
CA ALA A 439 12.63 12.83 2.24
C ALA A 439 12.49 11.30 2.27
N VAL A 440 11.70 10.79 3.22
CA VAL A 440 11.37 9.35 3.29
C VAL A 440 10.27 8.92 2.32
N ARG A 441 9.93 9.74 1.31
CA ARG A 441 8.98 9.43 0.23
C ARG A 441 7.55 9.12 0.70
N VAL A 442 7.07 9.76 1.77
CA VAL A 442 5.65 9.72 2.15
C VAL A 442 4.85 10.64 1.21
N PRO A 443 3.92 10.11 0.40
CA PRO A 443 3.23 10.90 -0.62
C PRO A 443 2.31 11.94 0.03
N ALA A 444 2.24 13.14 -0.54
CA ALA A 444 1.46 14.24 0.03
C ALA A 444 1.76 14.51 1.52
N ALA A 445 3.04 14.40 1.93
CA ALA A 445 3.54 14.57 3.30
C ALA A 445 2.92 15.75 4.06
N SER A 446 2.74 16.92 3.45
CA SER A 446 2.12 18.08 4.12
C SER A 446 0.69 17.78 4.61
N ARG A 447 -0.11 17.09 3.78
CA ARG A 447 -1.46 16.63 4.16
C ARG A 447 -1.36 15.49 5.17
N ARG A 448 -0.52 14.51 4.91
CA ARG A 448 -0.40 13.30 5.76
C ARG A 448 0.18 13.58 7.14
N ALA A 449 0.97 14.62 7.31
CA ALA A 449 1.44 15.09 8.61
C ALA A 449 0.29 15.45 9.57
N HIS A 450 -0.90 15.75 9.04
CA HIS A 450 -2.09 16.08 9.82
C HIS A 450 -2.97 14.86 10.15
N GLN A 451 -2.62 13.69 9.64
CA GLN A 451 -3.32 12.43 9.88
C GLN A 451 -2.76 11.70 11.10
N TYR A 452 -3.51 10.74 11.61
CA TYR A 452 -3.13 9.83 12.68
C TYR A 452 -2.41 8.58 12.14
N PRO A 453 -1.66 7.86 12.98
CA PRO A 453 -0.94 6.64 12.58
C PRO A 453 -1.84 5.57 11.94
N HIS A 454 -3.08 5.42 12.43
CA HIS A 454 -4.03 4.44 11.90
C HIS A 454 -4.57 4.79 10.50
N GLU A 455 -4.36 6.02 10.03
CA GLU A 455 -4.66 6.42 8.66
C GLU A 455 -3.48 6.16 7.70
N PHE A 456 -2.36 5.64 8.21
CA PHE A 456 -1.20 5.26 7.41
C PHE A 456 -1.17 3.74 7.12
N SER A 457 -0.90 3.37 5.87
CA SER A 457 -0.49 2.01 5.50
C SER A 457 0.79 1.60 6.23
N GLY A 458 1.02 0.29 6.38
CA GLY A 458 2.20 -0.25 7.08
C GLY A 458 3.52 0.34 6.55
N GLY A 459 3.72 0.31 5.22
CA GLY A 459 4.91 0.90 4.59
C GLY A 459 5.06 2.42 4.79
N MET A 460 3.97 3.18 4.94
CA MET A 460 4.07 4.60 5.28
C MET A 460 4.42 4.81 6.76
N ARG A 461 3.92 3.96 7.67
CA ARG A 461 4.33 4.00 9.08
C ARG A 461 5.80 3.68 9.22
N GLN A 462 6.31 2.65 8.54
CA GLN A 462 7.73 2.32 8.49
C GLN A 462 8.57 3.52 8.02
N ARG A 463 8.20 4.10 6.87
CA ARG A 463 8.90 5.28 6.33
C ARG A 463 8.85 6.46 7.29
N ALA A 464 7.70 6.71 7.92
CA ALA A 464 7.56 7.77 8.88
C ALA A 464 8.41 7.56 10.15
N MET A 465 8.60 6.31 10.59
CA MET A 465 9.49 5.97 11.70
C MET A 465 10.95 6.27 11.35
N ILE A 466 11.40 5.87 10.15
CA ILE A 466 12.71 6.27 9.64
C ILE A 466 12.79 7.81 9.61
N GLY A 467 11.75 8.48 9.13
CA GLY A 467 11.67 9.95 9.12
C GLY A 467 11.77 10.57 10.52
N MET A 468 11.25 9.91 11.55
CA MET A 468 11.37 10.31 12.95
C MET A 468 12.81 10.20 13.44
N GLY A 469 13.49 9.07 13.19
CA GLY A 469 14.91 8.91 13.53
C GLY A 469 15.80 9.93 12.82
N LEU A 470 15.41 10.37 11.62
CA LEU A 470 16.10 11.39 10.85
C LEU A 470 15.72 12.83 11.22
N MET A 471 14.91 13.06 12.26
CA MET A 471 14.63 14.42 12.73
C MET A 471 15.87 15.11 13.28
N GLY A 472 16.81 14.32 13.82
CA GLY A 472 18.17 14.74 14.17
C GLY A 472 19.16 14.70 13.01
N THR A 473 20.43 14.54 13.36
CA THR A 473 21.56 14.30 12.47
C THR A 473 22.27 13.05 12.95
N PRO A 474 21.68 11.86 12.75
CA PRO A 474 22.21 10.64 13.35
C PRO A 474 23.58 10.29 12.77
N LYS A 475 24.52 9.96 13.65
CA LYS A 475 25.79 9.30 13.32
C LYS A 475 25.61 7.79 13.16
N LEU A 476 24.62 7.20 13.84
CA LEU A 476 24.27 5.79 13.75
C LEU A 476 22.76 5.62 13.60
N VAL A 477 22.37 4.78 12.64
CA VAL A 477 21.00 4.30 12.47
C VAL A 477 20.97 2.80 12.78
N ILE A 478 20.28 2.43 13.85
CA ILE A 478 20.01 1.04 14.20
C ILE A 478 18.62 0.70 13.66
N ALA A 479 18.54 -0.30 12.80
CA ALA A 479 17.30 -0.75 12.20
C ALA A 479 17.02 -2.20 12.56
N ASP A 480 16.10 -2.39 13.51
CA ASP A 480 15.71 -3.72 13.99
C ASP A 480 14.56 -4.26 13.18
N GLU A 481 14.85 -5.23 12.30
CA GLU A 481 13.88 -5.85 11.41
C GLU A 481 12.99 -4.85 10.64
N PRO A 482 13.58 -3.84 9.96
CA PRO A 482 12.84 -2.70 9.41
C PRO A 482 11.93 -3.05 8.23
N THR A 483 11.94 -4.31 7.80
CA THR A 483 11.19 -4.81 6.65
C THR A 483 10.24 -5.94 7.02
N THR A 484 10.18 -6.34 8.29
CA THR A 484 9.26 -7.36 8.75
C THR A 484 7.81 -6.91 8.54
N ALA A 485 6.94 -7.85 8.14
CA ALA A 485 5.53 -7.61 7.83
C ALA A 485 5.25 -6.62 6.66
N LEU A 486 6.24 -6.37 5.79
CA LEU A 486 6.05 -5.59 4.56
C LEU A 486 6.09 -6.49 3.31
N ASP A 487 5.38 -6.10 2.26
CA ASP A 487 5.50 -6.77 0.97
C ASP A 487 6.89 -6.54 0.35
N VAL A 488 7.34 -7.47 -0.51
CA VAL A 488 8.67 -7.46 -1.14
C VAL A 488 8.98 -6.14 -1.86
N THR A 489 7.96 -5.47 -2.42
CA THR A 489 8.15 -4.19 -3.12
C THR A 489 8.44 -3.08 -2.12
N VAL A 490 7.68 -3.00 -1.02
CA VAL A 490 7.90 -2.01 0.04
C VAL A 490 9.21 -2.28 0.79
N GLN A 491 9.55 -3.53 1.08
CA GLN A 491 10.83 -3.92 1.67
C GLN A 491 12.02 -3.34 0.89
N ARG A 492 12.06 -3.57 -0.44
CA ARG A 492 13.12 -3.02 -1.31
C ARG A 492 13.16 -1.49 -1.28
N GLN A 493 12.02 -0.83 -1.17
CA GLN A 493 11.96 0.64 -1.06
C GLN A 493 12.54 1.14 0.26
N VAL A 494 12.30 0.43 1.38
CA VAL A 494 12.83 0.76 2.69
C VAL A 494 14.35 0.59 2.74
N LEU A 495 14.88 -0.53 2.24
CA LEU A 495 16.32 -0.77 2.18
C LEU A 495 17.04 0.27 1.31
N ARG A 496 16.47 0.63 0.16
CA ARG A 496 16.99 1.72 -0.69
C ARG A 496 16.99 3.07 0.01
N LEU A 497 15.97 3.34 0.82
CA LEU A 497 15.90 4.56 1.62
C LEU A 497 17.01 4.60 2.66
N LEU A 498 17.24 3.50 3.40
CA LEU A 498 18.33 3.41 4.37
C LEU A 498 19.71 3.58 3.69
N ALA A 499 19.94 2.91 2.57
CA ALA A 499 21.17 3.08 1.79
C ALA A 499 21.35 4.53 1.29
N GLN A 500 20.27 5.21 0.91
CA GLN A 500 20.31 6.61 0.53
C GLN A 500 20.68 7.52 1.72
N VAL A 501 20.08 7.29 2.88
CA VAL A 501 20.40 8.01 4.12
C VAL A 501 21.88 7.89 4.46
N ARG A 502 22.42 6.66 4.49
CA ARG A 502 23.85 6.40 4.71
C ARG A 502 24.73 7.21 3.78
N ARG A 503 24.43 7.21 2.47
CA ARG A 503 25.21 7.96 1.47
C ARG A 503 25.16 9.47 1.72
N ASP A 504 23.97 10.00 1.98
CA ASP A 504 23.74 11.45 2.08
C ASP A 504 24.25 12.04 3.40
N THR A 505 24.27 11.27 4.48
CA THR A 505 24.63 11.76 5.82
C THR A 505 25.93 11.21 6.39
N GLN A 506 26.58 10.25 5.70
CA GLN A 506 27.71 9.47 6.25
C GLN A 506 27.39 8.76 7.57
N ALA A 507 26.10 8.53 7.85
CA ALA A 507 25.70 7.78 9.05
C ALA A 507 26.06 6.31 8.89
N ALA A 508 26.58 5.72 9.97
CA ALA A 508 26.69 4.29 10.10
C ALA A 508 25.30 3.64 10.16
N ILE A 509 25.18 2.42 9.65
CA ILE A 509 23.95 1.61 9.73
C ILE A 509 24.26 0.31 10.44
N MET A 510 23.47 -0.03 11.46
CA MET A 510 23.40 -1.37 12.03
C MET A 510 22.04 -1.98 11.65
N LEU A 511 22.04 -2.91 10.70
CA LEU A 511 20.82 -3.55 10.19
C LEU A 511 20.65 -4.93 10.82
N ILE A 512 19.61 -5.12 11.62
CA ILE A 512 19.29 -6.41 12.21
C ILE A 512 18.21 -7.10 11.37
N SER A 513 18.45 -8.36 11.04
CA SER A 513 17.53 -9.17 10.22
C SER A 513 17.66 -10.64 10.60
N HIS A 514 16.60 -11.41 10.44
CA HIS A 514 16.70 -12.88 10.43
C HIS A 514 17.04 -13.43 9.03
N ASP A 515 16.92 -12.61 7.98
CA ASP A 515 17.23 -12.97 6.60
C ASP A 515 18.65 -12.50 6.24
N ILE A 516 19.55 -13.48 6.09
CA ILE A 516 20.95 -13.26 5.75
C ILE A 516 21.14 -12.73 4.32
N THR A 517 20.19 -12.99 3.41
CA THR A 517 20.26 -12.53 2.01
C THR A 517 20.00 -11.04 1.88
N ILE A 518 19.09 -10.49 2.69
CA ILE A 518 18.84 -9.05 2.74
C ILE A 518 20.09 -8.32 3.22
N VAL A 519 20.72 -8.87 4.24
CA VAL A 519 21.93 -8.31 4.84
C VAL A 519 23.10 -8.37 3.87
N SER A 520 23.31 -9.51 3.18
CA SER A 520 24.38 -9.65 2.18
C SER A 520 24.21 -8.73 0.97
N GLN A 521 23.00 -8.24 0.70
CA GLN A 521 22.75 -7.28 -0.39
C GLN A 521 22.88 -5.81 0.04
N THR A 522 22.93 -5.52 1.34
CA THR A 522 22.78 -4.14 1.84
C THR A 522 23.93 -3.68 2.74
N CYS A 523 24.65 -4.61 3.36
CA CYS A 523 25.71 -4.33 4.32
C CYS A 523 27.10 -4.54 3.72
N ASP A 524 28.12 -3.99 4.36
CA ASP A 524 29.53 -4.21 4.02
C ASP A 524 30.10 -5.43 4.77
N ARG A 525 29.61 -5.67 5.99
CA ARG A 525 30.02 -6.75 6.91
C ARG A 525 28.83 -7.33 7.66
N VAL A 526 28.94 -8.60 8.06
CA VAL A 526 27.89 -9.35 8.76
C VAL A 526 28.40 -9.93 10.07
N LEU A 527 27.70 -9.62 11.15
CA LEU A 527 27.83 -10.24 12.47
C LEU A 527 26.78 -11.35 12.60
N VAL A 528 27.23 -12.59 12.64
CA VAL A 528 26.37 -13.75 12.85
C VAL A 528 26.27 -14.02 14.35
N MET A 529 25.06 -13.93 14.90
CA MET A 529 24.78 -14.15 16.31
C MET A 529 24.06 -15.47 16.55
N TYR A 530 24.55 -16.23 17.54
CA TYR A 530 23.92 -17.46 18.02
C TYR A 530 23.94 -17.49 19.55
N ALA A 531 22.79 -17.80 20.17
CA ALA A 531 22.66 -17.99 21.62
C ALA A 531 23.37 -16.89 22.47
N GLY A 532 23.19 -15.62 22.09
CA GLY A 532 23.70 -14.47 22.82
C GLY A 532 25.15 -14.09 22.54
N ARG A 533 25.83 -14.70 21.57
CA ARG A 533 27.20 -14.35 21.17
C ARG A 533 27.33 -14.14 19.68
N ILE A 534 28.32 -13.34 19.27
CA ILE A 534 28.77 -13.30 17.87
C ILE A 534 29.63 -14.53 17.65
N VAL A 535 29.22 -15.39 16.72
CA VAL A 535 29.96 -16.61 16.35
C VAL A 535 30.82 -16.40 15.12
N GLU A 536 30.48 -15.41 14.28
CA GLU A 536 31.27 -15.05 13.12
C GLU A 536 31.08 -13.58 12.75
N ASP A 537 32.15 -12.95 12.32
CA ASP A 537 32.22 -11.59 11.80
C ASP A 537 32.94 -11.62 10.46
N VAL A 538 32.19 -11.41 9.39
CA VAL A 538 32.61 -11.71 8.03
C VAL A 538 32.27 -10.56 7.06
N PRO A 539 33.23 -10.08 6.25
CA PRO A 539 32.95 -9.18 5.15
C PRO A 539 31.96 -9.81 4.16
N VAL A 540 30.96 -9.05 3.72
CA VAL A 540 29.87 -9.56 2.87
C VAL A 540 30.39 -10.22 1.59
N HIS A 541 31.46 -9.68 0.98
CA HIS A 541 32.06 -10.24 -0.23
C HIS A 541 32.68 -11.63 -0.06
N ARG A 542 32.95 -12.05 1.19
CA ARG A 542 33.41 -13.40 1.55
C ARG A 542 32.34 -14.26 2.20
N LEU A 543 31.13 -13.75 2.41
CA LEU A 543 30.10 -14.49 3.15
C LEU A 543 29.74 -15.84 2.51
N HIS A 544 29.55 -15.88 1.19
CA HIS A 544 29.12 -17.10 0.51
C HIS A 544 30.23 -18.14 0.33
N THR A 545 31.47 -17.69 0.13
CA THR A 545 32.62 -18.58 -0.15
C THR A 545 33.48 -18.84 1.08
N GLY A 546 33.56 -17.90 2.01
CA GLY A 546 34.46 -17.93 3.15
C GLY A 546 33.77 -18.01 4.51
N ALA A 547 32.49 -18.35 4.60
CA ALA A 547 31.85 -18.63 5.89
C ALA A 547 32.52 -19.84 6.57
N ARG A 548 33.15 -19.60 7.72
CA ARG A 548 33.95 -20.57 8.46
C ARG A 548 33.20 -21.22 9.61
N HIS A 549 32.24 -20.55 10.22
CA HIS A 549 31.48 -21.15 11.32
C HIS A 549 30.42 -22.11 10.76
N PRO A 550 30.32 -23.37 11.25
CA PRO A 550 29.33 -24.33 10.77
C PRO A 550 27.88 -23.82 10.81
N TYR A 551 27.52 -23.03 11.83
CA TYR A 551 26.22 -22.34 11.88
C TYR A 551 25.99 -21.35 10.75
N THR A 552 26.98 -20.51 10.42
CA THR A 552 26.88 -19.54 9.32
C THR A 552 26.70 -20.26 7.99
N ARG A 553 27.46 -21.36 7.78
CA ARG A 553 27.30 -22.22 6.61
C ARG A 553 25.90 -22.81 6.53
N ALA A 554 25.42 -23.36 7.64
CA ALA A 554 24.07 -23.90 7.72
C ALA A 554 22.98 -22.84 7.44
N LEU A 555 23.15 -21.60 7.90
CA LEU A 555 22.23 -20.50 7.57
C LEU A 555 22.21 -20.15 6.09
N LEU A 556 23.34 -20.26 5.38
CA LEU A 556 23.43 -20.00 3.95
C LEU A 556 22.84 -21.17 3.14
N ASP A 557 23.09 -22.41 3.55
CA ASP A 557 22.67 -23.61 2.84
C ASP A 557 21.15 -23.85 2.87
N VAL A 558 20.43 -23.31 3.87
CA VAL A 558 18.97 -23.44 3.97
C VAL A 558 18.20 -22.41 3.15
N VAL A 559 18.88 -21.44 2.52
CA VAL A 559 18.23 -20.43 1.68
C VAL A 559 18.05 -20.98 0.27
N PRO A 560 16.80 -21.18 -0.21
CA PRO A 560 16.58 -21.65 -1.58
C PRO A 560 16.90 -20.55 -2.60
N ASP A 561 17.49 -20.95 -3.72
CA ASP A 561 17.74 -20.13 -4.90
C ASP A 561 16.89 -20.62 -6.11
N LEU A 562 17.07 -19.99 -7.28
CA LEU A 562 16.35 -20.37 -8.50
C LEU A 562 16.79 -21.73 -9.07
N GLU A 563 17.96 -22.23 -8.67
CA GLU A 563 18.54 -23.50 -9.10
C GLU A 563 18.19 -24.65 -8.13
N THR A 564 17.55 -24.33 -7.01
CA THR A 564 17.15 -25.30 -5.98
C THR A 564 16.07 -26.22 -6.53
N ASP A 565 16.32 -27.52 -6.46
CA ASP A 565 15.40 -28.57 -6.93
C ASP A 565 14.09 -28.53 -6.14
N ARG A 566 12.99 -28.23 -6.84
CA ARG A 566 11.65 -28.11 -6.23
C ARG A 566 11.05 -29.45 -5.82
N ASN A 567 11.63 -30.56 -6.27
CA ASN A 567 11.17 -31.91 -5.91
C ASN A 567 11.81 -32.43 -4.61
N GLN A 568 12.80 -31.71 -4.06
CA GLN A 568 13.44 -32.09 -2.80
C GLN A 568 12.90 -31.24 -1.64
N PRO A 569 12.85 -31.81 -0.42
CA PRO A 569 12.59 -31.04 0.79
C PRO A 569 13.62 -29.91 0.93
N LEU A 570 13.18 -28.75 1.41
CA LEU A 570 14.09 -27.65 1.73
C LEU A 570 15.07 -28.09 2.83
N GLY A 571 16.33 -27.64 2.70
CA GLY A 571 17.32 -27.80 3.74
C GLY A 571 16.83 -27.16 5.04
N VAL A 572 17.06 -27.83 6.17
CA VAL A 572 16.77 -27.31 7.51
C VAL A 572 17.98 -27.50 8.40
N ILE A 573 18.20 -26.57 9.32
CA ILE A 573 19.20 -26.74 10.37
C ILE A 573 18.57 -27.63 11.47
N PRO A 574 19.07 -28.85 11.71
CA PRO A 574 18.43 -29.78 12.62
C PRO A 574 18.41 -29.26 14.07
N GLY A 575 17.45 -29.76 14.85
CA GLY A 575 17.27 -29.40 16.25
C GLY A 575 16.65 -28.02 16.48
N ARG A 576 16.72 -27.52 17.71
CA ARG A 576 16.24 -26.20 18.12
C ARG A 576 17.36 -25.42 18.80
N PRO A 577 17.41 -24.09 18.70
CA PRO A 577 18.29 -23.26 19.53
C PRO A 577 18.11 -23.55 21.01
N PRO A 578 19.18 -23.43 21.82
CA PRO A 578 19.05 -23.52 23.27
C PRO A 578 18.18 -22.38 23.79
N GLU A 579 17.42 -22.65 24.86
CA GLU A 579 16.65 -21.61 25.53
C GLU A 579 17.60 -20.63 26.22
N PRO A 580 17.32 -19.31 26.23
CA PRO A 580 18.20 -18.32 26.86
C PRO A 580 18.54 -18.61 28.34
N GLY A 581 17.65 -19.29 29.07
CA GLY A 581 17.86 -19.69 30.46
C GLY A 581 18.63 -21.00 30.65
N HIS A 582 18.83 -21.79 29.59
CA HIS A 582 19.44 -23.12 29.62
C HIS A 582 20.45 -23.25 28.47
N ILE A 583 21.54 -22.48 28.56
CA ILE A 583 22.63 -22.62 27.59
C ILE A 583 23.58 -23.73 28.07
N PRO A 584 23.89 -24.74 27.23
CA PRO A 584 24.83 -25.80 27.61
C PRO A 584 26.24 -25.26 27.82
N ASP A 585 27.04 -26.05 28.53
CA ASP A 585 28.49 -25.82 28.65
C ASP A 585 29.16 -25.92 27.27
N GLY A 586 30.24 -25.17 27.12
CA GLY A 586 30.94 -25.05 25.85
C GLY A 586 30.16 -24.33 24.74
N CYS A 587 30.51 -24.64 23.49
CA CYS A 587 29.88 -24.04 22.31
C CYS A 587 28.38 -24.35 22.26
N ALA A 588 27.56 -23.30 22.33
CA ALA A 588 26.10 -23.42 22.31
C ALA A 588 25.54 -24.09 21.03
N PHE A 589 26.30 -24.11 19.93
CA PHE A 589 25.90 -24.77 18.68
C PHE A 589 26.32 -26.25 18.61
N ALA A 590 27.11 -26.77 19.57
CA ALA A 590 27.67 -28.12 19.52
C ALA A 590 26.63 -29.23 19.32
N ALA A 591 25.44 -29.11 19.95
CA ALA A 591 24.36 -30.09 19.80
C ALA A 591 23.75 -30.15 18.38
N ARG A 592 23.97 -29.13 17.56
CA ARG A 592 23.46 -29.01 16.17
C ARG A 592 24.57 -29.02 15.13
N CYS A 593 25.84 -29.06 15.57
CA CYS A 593 27.00 -28.98 14.71
C CYS A 593 27.46 -30.38 14.30
N ALA A 594 27.55 -30.65 13.01
CA ALA A 594 28.08 -31.91 12.48
C ALA A 594 29.58 -32.13 12.77
N PHE A 595 30.29 -31.06 13.14
CA PHE A 595 31.74 -31.03 13.40
C PHE A 595 32.07 -30.89 14.90
N ALA A 596 31.10 -31.13 15.80
CA ALA A 596 31.33 -30.98 17.24
C ALA A 596 32.29 -32.04 17.79
N SER A 597 33.37 -31.60 18.45
CA SER A 597 34.27 -32.45 19.25
C SER A 597 33.92 -32.38 20.74
N GLU A 598 34.59 -33.18 21.58
CA GLU A 598 34.46 -33.08 23.04
C GLU A 598 34.84 -31.70 23.58
N GLN A 599 35.89 -31.08 23.03
CA GLN A 599 36.26 -29.69 23.39
C GLN A 599 35.12 -28.70 23.15
N CYS A 600 34.34 -28.88 22.07
CA CYS A 600 33.17 -28.03 21.81
C CYS A 600 32.07 -28.16 22.87
N ARG A 601 32.02 -29.27 23.63
CA ARG A 601 31.01 -29.51 24.67
C ARG A 601 31.46 -29.07 26.06
N SER A 602 32.76 -28.84 26.26
CA SER A 602 33.32 -28.41 27.54
C SER A 602 33.75 -26.94 27.54
N GLU A 603 34.20 -26.41 26.40
CA GLU A 603 34.80 -25.09 26.28
C GLU A 603 34.16 -24.23 25.20
N ASP A 604 33.87 -22.99 25.57
CA ASP A 604 33.28 -21.99 24.71
C ASP A 604 34.39 -21.35 23.85
N PRO A 605 34.32 -21.39 22.51
CA PRO A 605 35.37 -20.79 21.69
C PRO A 605 35.36 -19.26 21.78
N GLU A 606 36.55 -18.67 21.82
CA GLU A 606 36.74 -17.22 21.75
C GLU A 606 36.59 -16.72 20.31
N LEU A 607 36.11 -15.48 20.14
CA LEU A 607 36.00 -14.83 18.82
C LEU A 607 37.38 -14.35 18.37
N LEU A 608 38.10 -15.18 17.61
CA LEU A 608 39.48 -14.93 17.20
C LEU A 608 39.58 -14.52 15.72
N GLN A 609 40.58 -13.72 15.40
CA GLN A 609 40.89 -13.33 14.02
C GLN A 609 41.46 -14.54 13.25
N VAL A 610 40.80 -14.91 12.14
CA VAL A 610 41.24 -15.94 11.20
C VAL A 610 41.21 -15.36 9.79
N GLY A 611 42.37 -15.00 9.26
CA GLY A 611 42.48 -14.29 7.99
C GLY A 611 41.83 -12.91 8.08
N SER A 612 40.85 -12.63 7.22
CA SER A 612 40.09 -11.36 7.22
C SER A 612 38.82 -11.41 8.07
N HIS A 613 38.51 -12.53 8.73
CA HIS A 613 37.28 -12.76 9.49
C HIS A 613 37.59 -12.89 10.98
N ARG A 614 36.57 -12.74 11.84
CA ARG A 614 36.64 -13.26 13.22
C ARG A 614 35.67 -14.42 13.37
N VAL A 615 36.09 -15.51 13.98
CA VAL A 615 35.27 -16.71 14.15
C VAL A 615 35.45 -17.29 15.55
N ALA A 616 34.34 -17.68 16.17
CA ALA A 616 34.32 -18.38 17.45
C ALA A 616 34.03 -19.87 17.20
N CYS A 617 35.05 -20.62 16.76
CA CYS A 617 34.93 -22.05 16.49
C CYS A 617 36.26 -22.77 16.73
N TRP A 618 36.22 -23.94 17.38
CA TRP A 618 37.38 -24.81 17.51
C TRP A 618 37.77 -25.50 16.19
N HIS A 619 36.80 -25.70 15.29
CA HIS A 619 36.98 -26.36 13.99
C HIS A 619 36.42 -25.50 12.85
N PRO A 620 37.04 -24.33 12.55
CA PRO A 620 36.57 -23.47 11.46
C PRO A 620 36.71 -24.17 10.11
N LEU A 621 35.67 -24.10 9.29
CA LEU A 621 35.65 -24.69 7.94
C LEU A 621 36.69 -24.00 7.03
N ALA A 622 37.24 -24.75 6.07
CA ALA A 622 38.15 -24.24 5.05
C ALA A 622 37.40 -23.43 3.97
N GLU A 623 38.09 -22.52 3.27
CA GLU A 623 37.49 -21.61 2.27
C GLU A 623 36.92 -22.31 1.02
N ASP A 624 37.17 -23.60 0.81
CA ASP A 624 36.83 -24.34 -0.42
C ASP A 624 35.87 -25.52 -0.24
N VAL A 625 35.02 -25.54 0.80
CA VAL A 625 33.99 -26.59 0.92
C VAL A 625 32.81 -26.30 -0.02
N GLY A 626 33.04 -26.50 -1.32
CA GLY A 626 32.09 -26.32 -2.42
C GLY A 626 30.99 -27.37 -2.54
N GLU A 627 30.70 -28.17 -1.51
CA GLU A 627 29.60 -29.14 -1.53
C GLU A 627 28.62 -28.87 -0.39
N ARG A 628 27.32 -28.83 -0.73
CA ARG A 628 26.18 -28.66 0.18
C ARG A 628 26.23 -29.72 1.28
N ALA A 629 26.80 -29.35 2.43
CA ALA A 629 26.97 -30.23 3.57
C ALA A 629 25.76 -30.13 4.51
N ILE A 630 24.57 -30.47 4.02
CA ILE A 630 23.44 -30.82 4.88
C ILE A 630 22.87 -32.15 4.38
N ALA A 631 23.06 -33.19 5.18
CA ALA A 631 22.35 -34.45 5.01
C ALA A 631 20.85 -34.18 5.04
N VAL A 632 20.18 -34.48 3.92
CA VAL A 632 18.71 -34.54 3.85
C VAL A 632 18.26 -35.50 4.95
N GLY A 633 17.64 -34.95 5.99
CA GLY A 633 17.12 -35.71 7.11
C GLY A 633 16.04 -36.67 6.62
N GLY A 634 16.44 -37.91 6.33
CA GLY A 634 15.51 -39.02 6.16
C GLY A 634 14.90 -39.34 7.52
N ALA A 635 13.72 -38.77 7.79
CA ALA A 635 12.84 -39.30 8.82
C ALA A 635 12.31 -40.66 8.32
N ARG A 636 12.71 -41.75 8.99
CA ARG A 636 11.90 -42.96 9.10
C ARG A 636 10.99 -42.83 10.31
#